data_AF-B4RAM3-F1
#
_entry.id   AF-B4RAM3-F1
#
_cell.length_a   1.000
_cell.length_b   1.000
_cell.length_c   1.000
_cell.angle_alpha   90.00
_cell.angle_beta   90.00
_cell.angle_gamma   90.00
#
_symmetry.space_group_name_H-M   'P 1'
#
loop_
_entity.id
_entity.type
_entity.pdbx_description
1 polymer ?
#
loop_
_entity_poly.entity_id
_entity_poly.type
_entity_poly.pdbx_seq_one_letter_code
_entity_poly.pdbx_strand_id
1 'polypeptide(L)'
;MSVDLATRPAVKLTQPFEGRDSEVLTPEALAFLGQLHARFNDRRLELLALREERQTRFDAGAKPDFLAETKAIRDGDWKVAPIPADLQDRRVEITGPVDRKMIINALNSGARVFMADFEDASAPTWRNMVDGQINLMDRWGGRIGFTDPNTGKSYALKDKVATLIVRPRGWHLPEAHALVDGEEMSGGLFDFGLYFFHCAKTSLAAGSGPYFYLPKMESHLEARLWNEVFVYAQDALGVPQGTIKATVLIETLPAAFEMDEIIYELRDHMAGLNCGRWDYIFSFIKRLKAHPDALTPDRAVMTMGKAFLQAYSYKLIQTCHRRGAFAMGGMAAQIPVKGDPAANEAAFAKVRADKEREATNGHDGTWVAHPDLVPVAMEVFDRLMPTPNQLGKLREDITVTREDMLQVHDGERTEAGLRENIRVGVQYIEAWLRGRGAVPLYNLMEDAATAEISRTQIWQWIHHKAKLADGREVTPELFRQVLDEEMAGLRQTLPGGSFETGRFAEAQKIFVEMCLAETLEEFLTLPAYRVLD
;
A
#
# COMPACT_ATOMS: atom_id res chain seq x y z
N MET A 1 -8.86 29.73 11.40
CA MET A 1 -9.92 29.84 12.43
C MET A 1 -9.64 28.80 13.49
N SER A 2 -9.87 29.10 14.76
CA SER A 2 -9.78 28.09 15.83
C SER A 2 -10.84 27.02 15.60
N VAL A 3 -10.45 25.78 15.82
CA VAL A 3 -11.30 24.59 15.84
C VAL A 3 -12.44 24.87 16.85
N ASP A 4 -13.64 25.27 16.39
CA ASP A 4 -14.81 25.57 17.24
C ASP A 4 -15.32 24.32 17.96
N LEU A 5 -15.02 24.16 19.24
CA LEU A 5 -15.30 22.98 20.05
C LEU A 5 -16.77 22.83 20.49
N ALA A 6 -17.65 23.80 20.21
CA ALA A 6 -18.95 23.89 20.90
C ALA A 6 -20.09 23.00 20.35
N THR A 7 -19.95 22.39 19.16
CA THR A 7 -21.08 21.75 18.43
C THR A 7 -20.76 20.38 17.82
N ARG A 8 -19.78 19.64 18.34
CA ARG A 8 -19.17 18.52 17.60
C ARG A 8 -19.71 17.13 17.95
N PRO A 9 -19.71 16.19 16.98
CA PRO A 9 -19.81 14.77 17.27
C PRO A 9 -18.67 14.37 18.22
N ALA A 10 -19.01 13.76 19.36
CA ALA A 10 -18.02 13.33 20.32
C ALA A 10 -17.36 12.02 19.84
N VAL A 11 -16.03 12.04 19.66
CA VAL A 11 -15.27 10.80 19.43
C VAL A 11 -15.16 10.05 20.76
N LYS A 12 -15.78 8.89 20.85
CA LYS A 12 -15.67 7.97 21.97
C LYS A 12 -14.54 6.98 21.68
N LEU A 13 -13.51 7.00 22.51
CA LEU A 13 -12.44 6.01 22.49
C LEU A 13 -12.84 4.77 23.28
N THR A 14 -12.53 3.58 22.77
CA THR A 14 -12.82 2.30 23.47
C THR A 14 -11.63 1.79 24.28
N GLN A 15 -10.43 2.30 24.00
CA GLN A 15 -9.20 1.95 24.71
C GLN A 15 -8.85 3.02 25.76
N PRO A 16 -8.28 2.64 26.92
CA PRO A 16 -7.77 3.60 27.89
C PRO A 16 -6.58 4.37 27.33
N PHE A 17 -6.35 5.59 27.85
CA PHE A 17 -5.11 6.31 27.56
C PHE A 17 -3.93 5.65 28.25
N GLU A 18 -2.89 5.36 27.49
CA GLU A 18 -1.62 4.82 27.98
C GLU A 18 -0.43 5.68 27.53
N GLY A 19 0.63 5.71 28.33
CA GLY A 19 1.88 6.38 27.97
C GLY A 19 1.70 7.84 27.53
N ARG A 20 1.92 8.10 26.24
CA ARG A 20 1.90 9.43 25.61
C ARG A 20 0.65 9.69 24.78
N ASP A 21 -0.39 8.87 24.89
CA ASP A 21 -1.60 8.99 24.08
C ASP A 21 -2.24 10.38 24.14
N SER A 22 -2.20 11.02 25.30
CA SER A 22 -2.76 12.36 25.51
C SER A 22 -2.04 13.46 24.72
N GLU A 23 -0.83 13.20 24.19
CA GLU A 23 -0.15 14.11 23.26
C GLU A 23 -0.78 14.05 21.86
N VAL A 24 -1.30 12.90 21.44
CA VAL A 24 -1.90 12.68 20.11
C VAL A 24 -3.41 12.91 20.14
N LEU A 25 -4.08 12.34 21.14
CA LEU A 25 -5.53 12.28 21.25
C LEU A 25 -6.05 13.44 22.11
N THR A 26 -5.57 14.65 21.81
CA THR A 26 -6.01 15.87 22.50
C THR A 26 -7.49 16.13 22.22
N PRO A 27 -8.20 16.88 23.09
CA PRO A 27 -9.59 17.26 22.83
C PRO A 27 -9.79 17.90 21.46
N GLU A 28 -8.87 18.76 21.01
CA GLU A 28 -8.94 19.45 19.72
C GLU A 28 -8.70 18.51 18.54
N ALA A 29 -7.78 17.56 18.68
CA ALA A 29 -7.50 16.55 17.66
C ALA A 29 -8.71 15.61 17.49
N LEU A 30 -9.25 15.09 18.59
CA LEU A 30 -10.47 14.26 18.59
C LEU A 30 -11.66 15.02 18.03
N ALA A 31 -11.80 16.29 18.39
CA ALA A 31 -12.81 17.16 17.85
C ALA A 31 -12.67 17.34 16.34
N PHE A 32 -11.45 17.45 15.80
CA PHE A 32 -11.22 17.54 14.36
C PHE A 32 -11.55 16.21 13.65
N LEU A 33 -11.17 15.07 14.24
CA LEU A 33 -11.55 13.75 13.73
C LEU A 33 -13.06 13.55 13.68
N GLY A 34 -13.79 13.96 14.72
CA GLY A 34 -15.25 13.92 14.73
C GLY A 34 -15.89 14.73 13.61
N GLN A 35 -15.31 15.88 13.25
CA GLN A 35 -15.76 16.68 12.12
C GLN A 35 -15.44 16.03 10.77
N LEU A 36 -14.27 15.39 10.62
CA LEU A 36 -13.95 14.61 9.42
C LEU A 36 -14.96 13.47 9.24
N HIS A 37 -15.24 12.72 10.30
CA HIS A 37 -16.19 11.62 10.27
C HIS A 37 -17.58 12.09 9.83
N ALA A 38 -18.18 13.06 10.54
CA ALA A 38 -19.53 13.51 10.26
C ALA A 38 -19.72 14.13 8.86
N ARG A 39 -18.63 14.59 8.24
CA ARG A 39 -18.69 15.23 6.92
C ARG A 39 -18.47 14.25 5.77
N PHE A 40 -17.71 13.17 6.00
CA PHE A 40 -17.18 12.34 4.90
C PHE A 40 -17.45 10.84 5.05
N ASN A 41 -17.82 10.34 6.23
CA ASN A 41 -18.02 8.91 6.44
C ASN A 41 -19.19 8.36 5.59
N ASP A 42 -20.32 9.06 5.52
CA ASP A 42 -21.46 8.64 4.70
C ASP A 42 -21.07 8.49 3.23
N ARG A 43 -20.35 9.47 2.69
CA ARG A 43 -19.86 9.41 1.30
C ARG A 43 -18.85 8.29 1.10
N ARG A 44 -17.98 8.02 2.08
CA ARG A 44 -17.07 6.87 2.04
C ARG A 44 -17.85 5.56 1.95
N LEU A 45 -18.85 5.37 2.80
CA LEU A 45 -19.67 4.15 2.83
C LEU A 45 -20.46 3.97 1.52
N GLU A 46 -21.01 5.06 0.98
CA GLU A 46 -21.66 5.06 -0.34
C GLU A 46 -20.70 4.60 -1.44
N LEU A 47 -19.45 5.09 -1.46
CA LEU A 47 -18.44 4.69 -2.43
C LEU A 47 -18.06 3.21 -2.29
N LEU A 48 -18.01 2.67 -1.07
CA LEU A 48 -17.79 1.24 -0.84
C LEU A 48 -18.95 0.40 -1.38
N ALA A 49 -20.20 0.83 -1.20
CA ALA A 49 -21.36 0.17 -1.80
C ALA A 49 -21.31 0.22 -3.35
N LEU A 50 -20.87 1.34 -3.93
CA LEU A 50 -20.68 1.46 -5.39
C LEU A 50 -19.60 0.51 -5.94
N ARG A 51 -18.60 0.11 -5.13
CA ARG A 51 -17.66 -0.95 -5.51
C ARG A 51 -18.37 -2.29 -5.66
N GLU A 52 -19.28 -2.63 -4.75
CA GLU A 52 -20.07 -3.88 -4.80
C GLU A 52 -21.03 -3.91 -6.00
N GLU A 53 -21.68 -2.79 -6.30
CA GLU A 53 -22.53 -2.65 -7.49
C GLU A 53 -21.72 -2.85 -8.79
N ARG A 54 -20.52 -2.25 -8.84
CA ARG A 54 -19.58 -2.43 -9.95
C ARG A 54 -19.13 -3.90 -10.05
N GLN A 55 -18.83 -4.54 -8.93
CA GLN A 55 -18.44 -5.94 -8.90
C GLN A 55 -19.56 -6.86 -9.41
N THR A 56 -20.82 -6.60 -9.05
CA THR A 56 -21.98 -7.36 -9.53
C THR A 56 -22.05 -7.33 -11.06
N ARG A 57 -21.73 -6.18 -11.68
CA ARG A 57 -21.66 -6.08 -13.15
C ARG A 57 -20.51 -6.88 -13.74
N PHE A 58 -19.35 -6.89 -13.10
CA PHE A 58 -18.23 -7.72 -13.54
C PHE A 58 -18.57 -9.20 -13.43
N ASP A 59 -19.18 -9.63 -12.32
CA ASP A 59 -19.61 -11.01 -12.12
C ASP A 59 -20.65 -11.45 -13.17
N ALA A 60 -21.46 -10.51 -13.69
CA ALA A 60 -22.40 -10.72 -14.80
C ALA A 60 -21.75 -10.71 -16.21
N GLY A 61 -20.43 -10.60 -16.31
CA GLY A 61 -19.68 -10.70 -17.56
C GLY A 61 -19.15 -9.38 -18.13
N ALA A 62 -19.43 -8.23 -17.51
CA ALA A 62 -18.77 -6.99 -17.88
C ALA A 62 -17.26 -7.05 -17.52
N LYS A 63 -16.41 -6.31 -18.23
CA LYS A 63 -15.01 -6.11 -17.83
C LYS A 63 -14.72 -4.61 -17.76
N PRO A 64 -13.74 -4.17 -16.95
CA PRO A 64 -13.33 -2.77 -16.89
C PRO A 64 -13.02 -2.18 -18.27
N ASP A 65 -13.31 -0.90 -18.46
CA ASP A 65 -13.03 -0.13 -19.67
C ASP A 65 -12.88 1.36 -19.31
N PHE A 66 -12.32 2.15 -20.23
CA PHE A 66 -12.25 3.60 -20.11
C PHE A 66 -13.64 4.22 -20.20
N LEU A 67 -13.97 5.12 -19.27
CA LEU A 67 -15.30 5.72 -19.16
C LEU A 67 -15.62 6.63 -20.36
N ALA A 68 -16.78 6.47 -20.98
CA ALA A 68 -17.15 7.27 -22.14
C ALA A 68 -17.49 8.72 -21.75
N GLU A 69 -18.16 8.88 -20.61
CA GLU A 69 -18.66 10.14 -20.07
C GLU A 69 -17.55 11.15 -19.70
N THR A 70 -16.35 10.67 -19.37
CA THR A 70 -15.19 11.51 -18.98
C THR A 70 -14.17 11.69 -20.12
N LYS A 71 -14.52 11.33 -21.36
CA LYS A 71 -13.62 11.47 -22.51
C LYS A 71 -13.06 12.89 -22.68
N ALA A 72 -13.86 13.92 -22.40
CA ALA A 72 -13.41 15.32 -22.46
C ALA A 72 -12.27 15.63 -21.48
N ILE A 73 -12.21 14.97 -20.31
CA ILE A 73 -11.10 15.11 -19.35
C ILE A 73 -9.83 14.52 -19.94
N ARG A 74 -9.90 13.32 -20.50
CA ARG A 74 -8.74 12.63 -21.10
C ARG A 74 -8.19 13.36 -22.32
N ASP A 75 -9.08 13.87 -23.16
CA ASP A 75 -8.66 14.60 -24.38
C ASP A 75 -8.22 16.04 -24.09
N GLY A 76 -8.67 16.64 -22.99
CA GLY A 76 -8.38 18.02 -22.62
C GLY A 76 -6.89 18.31 -22.36
N ASP A 77 -6.50 19.57 -22.52
CA ASP A 77 -5.17 20.08 -22.20
C ASP A 77 -5.16 20.74 -20.82
N TRP A 78 -4.64 20.01 -19.84
CA TRP A 78 -4.54 20.44 -18.44
C TRP A 78 -3.41 19.68 -17.74
N LYS A 79 -2.89 20.28 -16.67
CA LYS A 79 -1.83 19.71 -15.83
C LYS A 79 -2.15 19.90 -14.35
N VAL A 80 -1.48 19.12 -13.50
CA VAL A 80 -1.55 19.25 -12.05
C VAL A 80 -0.91 20.56 -11.57
N ALA A 81 -1.28 21.00 -10.37
CA ALA A 81 -0.63 22.12 -9.70
C ALA A 81 0.86 21.81 -9.42
N PRO A 82 1.72 22.84 -9.25
CA PRO A 82 3.14 22.64 -9.03
C PRO A 82 3.45 21.68 -7.88
N ILE A 83 4.47 20.83 -8.08
CA ILE A 83 4.95 19.90 -7.08
C ILE A 83 6.08 20.55 -6.27
N PRO A 84 6.08 20.50 -4.92
CA PRO A 84 7.08 21.15 -4.07
C PRO A 84 8.52 20.69 -4.34
N ALA A 85 9.48 21.56 -4.00
CA ALA A 85 10.90 21.36 -4.33
C ALA A 85 11.48 20.05 -3.74
N ASP A 86 11.09 19.68 -2.52
CA ASP A 86 11.56 18.48 -1.83
C ASP A 86 10.89 17.17 -2.31
N LEU A 87 9.99 17.28 -3.30
CA LEU A 87 9.41 16.17 -4.05
C LEU A 87 9.84 16.15 -5.52
N GLN A 88 10.72 17.04 -5.98
CA GLN A 88 11.14 17.09 -7.39
C GLN A 88 12.10 15.98 -7.81
N ASP A 89 12.84 15.40 -6.85
CA ASP A 89 13.72 14.25 -7.06
C ASP A 89 13.31 13.12 -6.12
N ARG A 90 12.63 12.11 -6.68
CA ARG A 90 12.06 10.96 -5.96
C ARG A 90 12.65 9.64 -6.42
N ARG A 91 13.86 9.67 -6.99
CA ARG A 91 14.45 8.55 -7.73
C ARG A 91 14.46 7.21 -6.99
N VAL A 92 14.61 7.24 -5.67
CA VAL A 92 14.44 6.07 -4.80
C VAL A 92 13.68 6.47 -3.56
N GLU A 93 12.62 5.72 -3.26
CA GLU A 93 11.88 5.80 -2.00
C GLU A 93 11.99 4.48 -1.24
N ILE A 94 12.14 4.58 0.07
CA ILE A 94 12.05 3.42 0.96
C ILE A 94 10.68 3.41 1.64
N THR A 95 10.08 2.23 1.79
CA THR A 95 8.82 2.05 2.52
C THR A 95 9.08 1.31 3.83
N GLY A 96 8.22 1.52 4.83
CA GLY A 96 8.33 0.78 6.09
C GLY A 96 7.30 1.18 7.14
N PRO A 97 7.17 0.37 8.19
CA PRO A 97 6.19 0.58 9.25
C PRO A 97 6.50 1.85 10.05
N VAL A 98 5.52 2.27 10.84
CA VAL A 98 5.61 3.43 11.73
C VAL A 98 6.27 3.13 13.09
N ASP A 99 6.99 2.01 13.21
CA ASP A 99 7.86 1.73 14.35
C ASP A 99 8.98 2.78 14.47
N ARG A 100 9.29 3.17 15.70
CA ARG A 100 10.22 4.26 15.99
C ARG A 100 11.62 4.01 15.44
N LYS A 101 12.16 2.79 15.62
CA LYS A 101 13.49 2.42 15.14
C LYS A 101 13.50 2.35 13.62
N MET A 102 12.45 1.81 13.02
CA MET A 102 12.32 1.70 11.57
C MET A 102 12.21 3.07 10.89
N ILE A 103 11.42 4.00 11.44
CA ILE A 103 11.35 5.39 10.95
C ILE A 103 12.74 6.04 10.92
N ILE A 104 13.52 5.93 12.01
CA ILE A 104 14.87 6.51 12.08
C ILE A 104 15.78 5.89 11.02
N ASN A 105 15.76 4.56 10.87
CA ASN A 105 16.58 3.86 9.88
C ASN A 105 16.21 4.23 8.44
N ALA A 106 14.92 4.28 8.14
CA ALA A 106 14.41 4.60 6.81
C ALA A 106 14.74 6.05 6.40
N LEU A 107 14.53 7.01 7.31
CA LEU A 107 14.93 8.41 7.10
C LEU A 107 16.44 8.57 6.88
N ASN A 108 17.26 7.75 7.54
CA ASN A 108 18.72 7.77 7.44
C ASN A 108 19.31 6.90 6.31
N SER A 109 18.45 6.24 5.52
CA SER A 109 18.85 5.21 4.53
C SER A 109 19.61 5.75 3.33
N GLY A 110 19.47 7.05 3.03
CA GLY A 110 19.99 7.68 1.82
C GLY A 110 18.99 7.73 0.66
N ALA A 111 17.79 7.15 0.83
CA ALA A 111 16.68 7.34 -0.10
C ALA A 111 16.29 8.83 -0.19
N ARG A 112 15.64 9.24 -1.28
CA ARG A 112 15.11 10.60 -1.41
C ARG A 112 13.85 10.79 -0.58
N VAL A 113 13.03 9.75 -0.50
CA VAL A 113 11.76 9.74 0.22
C VAL A 113 11.67 8.51 1.12
N PHE A 114 11.04 8.68 2.27
CA PHE A 114 10.57 7.58 3.12
C PHE A 114 9.03 7.65 3.20
N MET A 115 8.37 6.57 2.79
CA MET A 115 6.94 6.37 3.03
C MET A 115 6.72 5.67 4.37
N ALA A 116 6.27 6.41 5.38
CA ALA A 116 5.86 5.88 6.67
C ALA A 116 4.45 5.30 6.58
N ASP A 117 4.31 4.02 6.91
CA ASP A 117 3.15 3.24 6.49
C ASP A 117 2.26 2.80 7.64
N PHE A 118 1.03 3.31 7.69
CA PHE A 118 -0.04 2.85 8.58
C PHE A 118 -0.91 1.76 7.93
N GLU A 119 -0.64 1.42 6.67
CA GLU A 119 -1.43 0.46 5.90
C GLU A 119 -0.74 -0.92 5.86
N ASP A 120 -0.42 -1.48 4.68
CA ASP A 120 -0.09 -2.90 4.55
C ASP A 120 1.16 -3.36 5.31
N ALA A 121 2.13 -2.48 5.58
CA ALA A 121 3.32 -2.81 6.36
C ALA A 121 3.09 -2.69 7.88
N SER A 122 1.90 -2.32 8.34
CA SER A 122 1.53 -2.20 9.75
C SER A 122 0.29 -3.01 10.08
N ALA A 123 0.38 -3.87 11.11
CA ALA A 123 -0.83 -4.39 11.73
C ALA A 123 -1.49 -3.25 12.51
N PRO A 124 -2.79 -2.93 12.29
CA PRO A 124 -3.43 -1.75 12.85
C PRO A 124 -3.89 -1.96 14.29
N THR A 125 -3.03 -2.52 15.15
CA THR A 125 -3.28 -2.52 16.60
C THR A 125 -3.39 -1.07 17.07
N TRP A 126 -4.18 -0.82 18.11
CA TRP A 126 -4.34 0.54 18.66
C TRP A 126 -2.98 1.17 19.00
N ARG A 127 -2.05 0.37 19.55
CA ARG A 127 -0.68 0.81 19.87
C ARG A 127 0.11 1.20 18.64
N ASN A 128 0.13 0.38 17.59
CA ASN A 128 0.89 0.72 16.38
C ASN A 128 0.39 2.03 15.75
N MET A 129 -0.93 2.24 15.72
CA MET A 129 -1.51 3.45 15.12
C MET A 129 -1.22 4.69 15.96
N VAL A 130 -1.43 4.66 17.29
CA VAL A 130 -1.18 5.83 18.15
C VAL A 130 0.31 6.11 18.34
N ASP A 131 1.13 5.08 18.58
CA ASP A 131 2.58 5.24 18.73
C ASP A 131 3.22 5.71 17.41
N GLY A 132 2.69 5.26 16.27
CA GLY A 132 3.08 5.76 14.96
C GLY A 132 2.92 7.28 14.85
N GLN A 133 1.76 7.81 15.27
CA GLN A 133 1.52 9.26 15.29
C GLN A 133 2.50 9.99 16.23
N ILE A 134 2.76 9.44 17.43
CA ILE A 134 3.76 9.97 18.37
C ILE A 134 5.15 10.06 17.69
N ASN A 135 5.55 9.00 16.98
CA ASN A 135 6.84 8.95 16.29
C ASN A 135 6.95 10.02 15.20
N LEU A 136 5.88 10.23 14.43
CA LEU A 136 5.84 11.27 13.40
C LEU A 136 5.82 12.69 13.97
N MET A 137 5.14 12.91 15.10
CA MET A 137 5.22 14.17 15.85
C MET A 137 6.64 14.45 16.34
N ASP A 138 7.31 13.45 16.92
CA ASP A 138 8.67 13.59 17.40
C ASP A 138 9.68 13.84 16.27
N ARG A 139 9.43 13.32 15.07
CA ARG A 139 10.24 13.60 13.88
C ARG A 139 10.23 15.08 13.54
N TRP A 140 9.08 15.74 13.57
CA TRP A 140 8.97 17.17 13.28
C TRP A 140 9.33 18.05 14.47
N GLY A 141 9.12 17.56 15.69
CA GLY A 141 9.53 18.23 16.93
C GLY A 141 11.03 18.15 17.22
N GLY A 142 11.83 17.44 16.41
CA GLY A 142 13.26 17.25 16.64
C GLY A 142 13.60 16.41 17.86
N ARG A 143 12.67 15.54 18.30
CA ARG A 143 12.79 14.70 19.52
C ARG A 143 12.88 13.21 19.22
N ILE A 144 12.83 12.80 17.94
CA ILE A 144 12.87 11.38 17.60
C ILE A 144 14.26 10.78 17.85
N GLY A 145 14.28 9.75 18.69
CA GLY A 145 15.47 9.01 19.07
C GLY A 145 15.06 7.69 19.71
N PHE A 146 15.90 6.67 19.58
CA PHE A 146 15.62 5.33 20.09
C PHE A 146 16.88 4.70 20.65
N THR A 147 16.79 4.10 21.83
CA THR A 147 17.86 3.25 22.38
C THR A 147 17.33 1.84 22.47
N ASP A 148 17.97 0.93 21.76
CA ASP A 148 17.59 -0.47 21.73
C ASP A 148 17.81 -1.10 23.11
N PRO A 149 16.77 -1.56 23.80
CA PRO A 149 16.89 -2.03 25.19
C PRO A 149 17.71 -3.32 25.31
N ASN A 150 17.83 -4.10 24.22
CA ASN A 150 18.55 -5.37 24.23
C ASN A 150 20.05 -5.17 23.97
N THR A 151 20.42 -4.16 23.17
CA THR A 151 21.81 -3.94 22.75
C THR A 151 22.44 -2.67 23.33
N GLY A 152 21.65 -1.77 23.91
CA GLY A 152 22.09 -0.45 24.36
C GLY A 152 22.45 0.52 23.23
N LYS A 153 22.29 0.12 21.96
CA LYS A 153 22.63 0.95 20.80
C LYS A 153 21.61 2.08 20.62
N SER A 154 22.08 3.32 20.55
CA SER A 154 21.26 4.50 20.28
C SER A 154 21.20 4.84 18.79
N TYR A 155 20.05 5.35 18.38
CA TYR A 155 19.69 5.75 17.03
C TYR A 155 19.11 7.16 17.08
N ALA A 156 19.61 8.04 16.22
CA ALA A 156 19.15 9.41 16.04
C ALA A 156 19.16 9.75 14.54
N LEU A 157 18.46 10.81 14.16
CA LEU A 157 18.49 11.30 12.79
C LEU A 157 19.85 11.93 12.45
N LYS A 158 20.28 11.76 11.20
CA LYS A 158 21.38 12.50 10.60
C LYS A 158 20.91 13.92 10.22
N ASP A 159 21.85 14.79 9.86
CA ASP A 159 21.55 16.17 9.44
C ASP A 159 20.71 16.21 8.16
N LYS A 160 21.00 15.32 7.21
CA LYS A 160 20.23 15.15 5.97
C LYS A 160 19.53 13.80 5.98
N VAL A 161 18.21 13.86 5.88
CA VAL A 161 17.31 12.69 5.88
C VAL A 161 16.39 12.74 4.67
N ALA A 162 15.75 11.61 4.36
CA ALA A 162 14.73 11.52 3.33
C ALA A 162 13.51 12.42 3.64
N THR A 163 12.85 12.90 2.59
CA THR A 163 11.53 13.56 2.69
C THR A 163 10.51 12.54 3.20
N LEU A 164 9.64 12.93 4.13
CA LEU A 164 8.63 12.05 4.71
C LEU A 164 7.32 12.14 3.92
N ILE A 165 6.75 11.00 3.56
CA ILE A 165 5.37 10.86 3.06
C ILE A 165 4.65 9.83 3.94
N VAL A 166 3.37 10.05 4.23
CA VAL A 166 2.57 9.13 5.08
C VAL A 166 1.56 8.35 4.25
N ARG A 167 1.50 7.03 4.41
CA ARG A 167 0.44 6.19 3.81
C ARG A 167 -0.62 5.86 4.87
N PRO A 168 -1.78 6.54 4.88
CA PRO A 168 -2.93 6.15 5.72
C PRO A 168 -3.56 4.85 5.23
N ARG A 169 -4.34 4.19 6.10
CA ARG A 169 -5.17 3.05 5.75
C ARG A 169 -6.15 3.36 4.61
N GLY A 170 -6.42 2.35 3.77
CA GLY A 170 -7.37 2.45 2.66
C GLY A 170 -8.83 2.60 3.11
N TRP A 171 -9.72 3.01 2.20
CA TRP A 171 -11.11 3.36 2.53
C TRP A 171 -11.93 2.26 3.20
N HIS A 172 -11.60 1.00 2.94
CA HIS A 172 -12.30 -0.17 3.47
C HIS A 172 -11.98 -0.45 4.95
N LEU A 173 -10.87 0.04 5.49
CA LEU A 173 -10.46 -0.26 6.86
C LEU A 173 -11.15 0.66 7.88
N PRO A 174 -11.77 0.08 8.93
CA PRO A 174 -12.25 0.85 10.07
C PRO A 174 -11.13 1.14 11.09
N GLU A 175 -11.40 2.08 11.99
CA GLU A 175 -10.73 2.22 13.28
C GLU A 175 -11.74 1.86 14.37
N ALA A 176 -11.72 0.60 14.82
CA ALA A 176 -12.70 0.07 15.76
C ALA A 176 -12.62 0.73 17.15
N HIS A 177 -11.50 1.41 17.44
CA HIS A 177 -11.28 2.03 18.74
C HIS A 177 -11.74 3.48 18.85
N ALA A 178 -12.17 4.08 17.75
CA ALA A 178 -12.69 5.44 17.71
C ALA A 178 -14.11 5.42 17.13
N LEU A 179 -15.09 5.73 17.97
CA LEU A 179 -16.50 5.71 17.60
C LEU A 179 -17.06 7.14 17.54
N VAL A 180 -17.87 7.42 16.53
CA VAL A 180 -18.67 8.65 16.43
C VAL A 180 -20.13 8.24 16.33
N ASP A 181 -20.94 8.68 17.29
CA ASP A 181 -22.36 8.28 17.41
C ASP A 181 -22.60 6.76 17.39
N GLY A 182 -21.60 5.99 17.84
CA GLY A 182 -21.63 4.52 17.90
C GLY A 182 -21.08 3.82 16.66
N GLU A 183 -20.73 4.55 15.61
CA GLU A 183 -20.16 4.01 14.37
C GLU A 183 -18.62 4.07 14.38
N GLU A 184 -17.98 3.02 13.86
CA GLU A 184 -16.53 2.98 13.70
C GLU A 184 -16.05 4.05 12.72
N MET A 185 -15.00 4.77 13.10
CA MET A 185 -14.41 5.76 12.21
C MET A 185 -13.71 5.07 11.02
N SER A 186 -13.52 5.79 9.92
CA SER A 186 -12.60 5.36 8.87
C SER A 186 -11.16 5.38 9.39
N GLY A 187 -10.43 4.27 9.22
CA GLY A 187 -9.00 4.21 9.52
C GLY A 187 -8.21 5.24 8.71
N GLY A 188 -8.54 5.41 7.42
CA GLY A 188 -7.91 6.42 6.57
C GLY A 188 -8.11 7.85 7.07
N LEU A 189 -9.31 8.21 7.54
CA LEU A 189 -9.58 9.52 8.15
C LEU A 189 -8.89 9.68 9.51
N PHE A 190 -8.76 8.62 10.29
CA PHE A 190 -8.02 8.61 11.56
C PHE A 190 -6.54 8.93 11.34
N ASP A 191 -5.90 8.18 10.45
CA ASP A 191 -4.46 8.27 10.19
C ASP A 191 -4.10 9.62 9.56
N PHE A 192 -4.85 10.01 8.51
CA PHE A 192 -4.70 11.31 7.87
C PHE A 192 -4.96 12.45 8.86
N GLY A 193 -6.08 12.37 9.59
CA GLY A 193 -6.55 13.45 10.44
C GLY A 193 -5.56 13.77 11.55
N LEU A 194 -5.05 12.74 12.24
CA LEU A 194 -4.06 12.91 13.31
C LEU A 194 -2.73 13.43 12.77
N TYR A 195 -2.20 12.84 11.69
CA TYR A 195 -0.92 13.31 11.13
C TYR A 195 -1.03 14.76 10.65
N PHE A 196 -2.07 15.08 9.89
CA PHE A 196 -2.28 16.43 9.37
C PHE A 196 -2.45 17.44 10.51
N PHE A 197 -3.27 17.12 11.51
CA PHE A 197 -3.54 18.00 12.65
C PHE A 197 -2.25 18.38 13.40
N HIS A 198 -1.41 17.39 13.71
CA HIS A 198 -0.20 17.60 14.52
C HIS A 198 1.01 18.05 13.70
N CYS A 199 1.13 17.64 12.44
CA CYS A 199 2.37 17.74 11.69
C CYS A 199 2.32 18.73 10.51
N ALA A 200 1.15 19.19 10.05
CA ALA A 200 1.09 20.04 8.85
C ALA A 200 1.85 21.36 9.02
N LYS A 201 1.64 22.08 10.12
CA LYS A 201 2.29 23.39 10.33
C LYS A 201 3.79 23.26 10.62
N THR A 202 4.18 22.22 11.36
CA THR A 202 5.58 21.98 11.72
C THR A 202 6.41 21.48 10.52
N SER A 203 5.84 20.62 9.67
CA SER A 203 6.47 20.23 8.40
C SER A 203 6.66 21.41 7.45
N LEU A 204 5.66 22.30 7.33
CA LEU A 204 5.77 23.52 6.54
C LEU A 204 6.83 24.48 7.08
N ALA A 205 6.86 24.69 8.40
CA ALA A 205 7.88 25.53 9.04
C ALA A 205 9.31 24.97 8.83
N ALA A 206 9.44 23.66 8.65
CA ALA A 206 10.69 22.98 8.33
C ALA A 206 11.05 23.00 6.82
N GLY A 207 10.27 23.68 5.98
CA GLY A 207 10.51 23.78 4.53
C GLY A 207 10.05 22.57 3.72
N SER A 208 9.20 21.71 4.29
CA SER A 208 8.57 20.56 3.65
C SER A 208 7.05 20.74 3.62
N GLY A 209 6.26 19.66 3.64
CA GLY A 209 4.81 19.75 3.71
C GLY A 209 4.11 18.45 4.13
N PRO A 210 2.77 18.50 4.33
CA PRO A 210 1.96 17.33 4.65
C PRO A 210 1.72 16.49 3.39
N TYR A 211 2.53 15.44 3.22
CA TYR A 211 2.51 14.59 2.03
C TYR A 211 1.95 13.20 2.31
N PHE A 212 1.17 12.68 1.37
CA PHE A 212 0.46 11.41 1.52
C PHE A 212 0.65 10.44 0.36
N TYR A 213 0.58 9.15 0.67
CA TYR A 213 0.39 8.07 -0.29
C TYR A 213 -1.01 7.48 -0.11
N LEU A 214 -1.82 7.42 -1.17
CA LEU A 214 -3.22 7.00 -1.06
C LEU A 214 -3.41 5.59 -1.68
N PRO A 215 -3.70 4.56 -0.86
CA PRO A 215 -3.76 3.18 -1.32
C PRO A 215 -5.14 2.75 -1.82
N LYS A 216 -5.15 1.69 -2.62
CA LYS A 216 -6.29 0.81 -2.92
C LYS A 216 -7.59 1.52 -3.34
N MET A 217 -7.48 2.67 -4.02
CA MET A 217 -8.64 3.33 -4.63
C MET A 217 -9.11 2.57 -5.85
N GLU A 218 -10.41 2.62 -6.14
CA GLU A 218 -11.00 1.92 -7.29
C GLU A 218 -11.72 2.84 -8.28
N SER A 219 -11.86 4.13 -7.95
CA SER A 219 -12.48 5.10 -8.85
C SER A 219 -11.99 6.52 -8.63
N HIS A 220 -12.16 7.37 -9.64
CA HIS A 220 -11.93 8.82 -9.53
C HIS A 220 -12.86 9.48 -8.50
N LEU A 221 -14.04 8.90 -8.21
CA LEU A 221 -14.93 9.44 -7.17
C LEU A 221 -14.36 9.28 -5.76
N GLU A 222 -13.52 8.27 -5.53
CA GLU A 222 -12.77 8.13 -4.28
C GLU A 222 -11.59 9.11 -4.20
N ALA A 223 -10.99 9.43 -5.34
CA ALA A 223 -10.00 10.51 -5.44
C ALA A 223 -10.65 11.87 -5.15
N ARG A 224 -11.88 12.10 -5.63
CA ARG A 224 -12.69 13.28 -5.30
C ARG A 224 -12.96 13.36 -3.80
N LEU A 225 -13.35 12.26 -3.15
CA LEU A 225 -13.54 12.23 -1.70
C LEU A 225 -12.27 12.67 -0.95
N TRP A 226 -11.10 12.14 -1.34
CA TRP A 226 -9.83 12.61 -0.76
C TRP A 226 -9.60 14.11 -1.00
N ASN A 227 -9.88 14.61 -2.20
CA ASN A 227 -9.75 16.03 -2.50
C ASN A 227 -10.64 16.89 -1.59
N GLU A 228 -11.89 16.49 -1.37
CA GLU A 228 -12.83 17.18 -0.46
C GLU A 228 -12.33 17.15 1.00
N VAL A 229 -11.78 16.02 1.45
CA VAL A 229 -11.13 15.88 2.76
C VAL A 229 -9.95 16.86 2.88
N PHE A 230 -9.08 16.93 1.86
CA PHE A 230 -7.91 17.82 1.85
C PHE A 230 -8.30 19.29 1.88
N VAL A 231 -9.26 19.69 1.03
CA VAL A 231 -9.78 21.06 0.98
C VAL A 231 -10.30 21.46 2.35
N TYR A 232 -11.16 20.63 2.95
CA TYR A 232 -11.73 20.91 4.27
C TYR A 232 -10.66 20.98 5.36
N ALA A 233 -9.72 20.03 5.40
CA ALA A 233 -8.68 20.00 6.43
C ALA A 233 -7.81 21.26 6.38
N GLN A 234 -7.42 21.68 5.18
CA GLN A 234 -6.66 22.91 4.96
C GLN A 234 -7.42 24.15 5.45
N ASP A 235 -8.70 24.28 5.08
CA ASP A 235 -9.54 25.39 5.54
C ASP A 235 -9.73 25.38 7.06
N ALA A 236 -10.03 24.22 7.64
CA ALA A 236 -10.30 24.05 9.05
C ALA A 236 -9.09 24.40 9.93
N LEU A 237 -7.88 24.04 9.50
CA LEU A 237 -6.64 24.29 10.27
C LEU A 237 -5.88 25.55 9.84
N GLY A 238 -6.36 26.24 8.80
CA GLY A 238 -5.73 27.45 8.26
C GLY A 238 -4.41 27.17 7.55
N VAL A 239 -4.34 26.06 6.81
CA VAL A 239 -3.24 25.72 5.90
C VAL A 239 -3.65 26.15 4.48
N PRO A 240 -2.77 26.74 3.66
CA PRO A 240 -3.14 27.17 2.31
C PRO A 240 -3.64 26.02 1.42
N GLN A 241 -4.55 26.29 0.50
CA GLN A 241 -5.01 25.29 -0.48
C GLN A 241 -3.86 24.83 -1.40
N GLY A 242 -3.87 23.56 -1.80
CA GLY A 242 -2.81 22.95 -2.62
C GLY A 242 -1.50 22.65 -1.86
N THR A 243 -1.50 22.79 -0.53
CA THR A 243 -0.33 22.52 0.32
C THR A 243 -0.15 21.02 0.56
N ILE A 244 -1.26 20.30 0.77
CA ILE A 244 -1.26 18.84 0.78
C ILE A 244 -0.82 18.35 -0.60
N LYS A 245 0.09 17.36 -0.62
CA LYS A 245 0.43 16.63 -1.84
C LYS A 245 0.26 15.13 -1.66
N ALA A 246 -0.33 14.47 -2.64
CA ALA A 246 -0.69 13.07 -2.61
C ALA A 246 -0.12 12.34 -3.82
N THR A 247 0.51 11.18 -3.56
CA THR A 247 0.83 10.20 -4.59
C THR A 247 -0.18 9.05 -4.48
N VAL A 248 -0.82 8.67 -5.58
CA VAL A 248 -1.85 7.61 -5.57
C VAL A 248 -1.26 6.29 -6.05
N LEU A 249 -1.47 5.21 -5.32
CA LEU A 249 -1.14 3.88 -5.81
C LEU A 249 -2.23 3.41 -6.76
N ILE A 250 -1.90 3.19 -8.04
CA ILE A 250 -2.84 2.58 -8.99
C ILE A 250 -2.73 1.07 -8.87
N GLU A 251 -3.06 0.55 -7.71
CA GLU A 251 -2.87 -0.85 -7.36
C GLU A 251 -4.17 -1.66 -7.39
N THR A 252 -5.19 -1.13 -8.06
CA THR A 252 -6.42 -1.85 -8.37
C THR A 252 -6.68 -1.86 -9.86
N LEU A 253 -7.25 -2.96 -10.36
CA LEU A 253 -7.58 -3.08 -11.78
C LEU A 253 -8.51 -1.94 -12.25
N PRO A 254 -9.60 -1.57 -11.54
CA PRO A 254 -10.49 -0.50 -11.99
C PRO A 254 -9.82 0.88 -12.05
N ALA A 255 -8.96 1.22 -11.06
CA ALA A 255 -8.27 2.50 -11.07
C ALA A 255 -7.33 2.69 -12.27
N ALA A 256 -6.83 1.59 -12.85
CA ALA A 256 -6.00 1.65 -14.05
C ALA A 256 -6.74 2.19 -15.29
N PHE A 257 -8.07 2.06 -15.31
CA PHE A 257 -8.92 2.60 -16.38
C PHE A 257 -9.41 4.03 -16.09
N GLU A 258 -9.11 4.56 -14.91
CA GLU A 258 -9.56 5.88 -14.44
C GLU A 258 -8.38 6.79 -14.02
N MET A 259 -7.14 6.50 -14.46
CA MET A 259 -5.94 7.21 -14.03
C MET A 259 -5.99 8.73 -14.31
N ASP A 260 -6.48 9.12 -15.49
CA ASP A 260 -6.59 10.54 -15.89
C ASP A 260 -7.61 11.28 -15.03
N GLU A 261 -8.75 10.63 -14.77
CA GLU A 261 -9.81 11.14 -13.92
C GLU A 261 -9.37 11.23 -12.46
N ILE A 262 -8.64 10.25 -11.94
CA ILE A 262 -8.03 10.30 -10.59
C ILE A 262 -7.08 11.49 -10.47
N ILE A 263 -6.20 11.70 -11.46
CA ILE A 263 -5.32 12.88 -11.48
C ILE A 263 -6.16 14.16 -11.54
N TYR A 264 -7.21 14.20 -12.34
CA TYR A 264 -8.05 15.38 -12.51
C TYR A 264 -8.77 15.79 -11.23
N GLU A 265 -9.36 14.83 -10.50
CA GLU A 265 -10.07 15.06 -9.25
C GLU A 265 -9.13 15.53 -8.12
N LEU A 266 -7.85 15.13 -8.17
CA LEU A 266 -6.82 15.52 -7.22
C LEU A 266 -5.86 16.60 -7.75
N ARG A 267 -6.13 17.25 -8.89
CA ARG A 267 -5.12 18.05 -9.63
C ARG A 267 -4.42 19.15 -8.82
N ASP A 268 -5.07 19.71 -7.81
CA ASP A 268 -4.48 20.74 -6.94
C ASP A 268 -3.55 20.13 -5.85
N HIS A 269 -3.78 18.88 -5.51
CA HIS A 269 -3.08 18.12 -4.47
C HIS A 269 -2.27 16.94 -5.03
N MET A 270 -2.20 16.74 -6.35
CA MET A 270 -1.54 15.59 -6.96
C MET A 270 -0.01 15.78 -7.03
N ALA A 271 0.73 14.73 -6.69
CA ALA A 271 2.18 14.63 -6.91
C ALA A 271 2.54 13.53 -7.92
N GLY A 272 1.78 12.43 -7.98
CA GLY A 272 2.10 11.33 -8.88
C GLY A 272 1.21 10.11 -8.71
N LEU A 273 1.39 9.13 -9.59
CA LEU A 273 0.85 7.79 -9.45
C LEU A 273 1.98 6.79 -9.22
N ASN A 274 1.68 5.63 -8.64
CA ASN A 274 2.63 4.55 -8.41
C ASN A 274 2.18 3.22 -9.01
N CYS A 275 3.15 2.49 -9.57
CA CYS A 275 3.00 1.11 -10.00
C CYS A 275 3.14 0.11 -8.84
N GLY A 276 2.11 -0.70 -8.60
CA GLY A 276 2.13 -1.84 -7.69
C GLY A 276 2.16 -3.19 -8.43
N ARG A 277 2.66 -4.25 -7.77
CA ARG A 277 2.60 -5.63 -8.31
C ARG A 277 1.57 -6.48 -7.58
N TRP A 278 1.77 -6.73 -6.28
CA TRP A 278 0.95 -7.70 -5.54
C TRP A 278 -0.50 -7.27 -5.40
N ASP A 279 -0.77 -6.06 -4.91
CA ASP A 279 -2.13 -5.53 -4.83
C ASP A 279 -2.83 -5.47 -6.20
N TYR A 280 -2.08 -5.13 -7.25
CA TYR A 280 -2.65 -5.02 -8.60
C TYR A 280 -3.08 -6.39 -9.16
N ILE A 281 -2.24 -7.42 -9.02
CA ILE A 281 -2.59 -8.80 -9.41
C ILE A 281 -3.72 -9.32 -8.52
N PHE A 282 -3.66 -9.05 -7.22
CA PHE A 282 -4.72 -9.41 -6.28
C PHE A 282 -6.06 -8.80 -6.71
N SER A 283 -6.09 -7.51 -7.02
CA SER A 283 -7.26 -6.80 -7.54
C SER A 283 -7.72 -7.35 -8.89
N PHE A 284 -6.79 -7.69 -9.80
CA PHE A 284 -7.12 -8.32 -11.07
C PHE A 284 -7.93 -9.61 -10.86
N ILE A 285 -7.44 -10.50 -9.98
CA ILE A 285 -8.13 -11.76 -9.67
C ILE A 285 -9.47 -11.48 -8.97
N LYS A 286 -9.53 -10.55 -8.01
CA LYS A 286 -10.78 -10.20 -7.31
C LYS A 286 -11.85 -9.69 -8.27
N ARG A 287 -11.49 -8.72 -9.11
CA ARG A 287 -12.43 -8.03 -9.99
C ARG A 287 -12.88 -8.93 -11.14
N LEU A 288 -12.02 -9.84 -11.60
CA LEU A 288 -12.34 -10.81 -12.65
C LEU A 288 -12.63 -12.22 -12.12
N LYS A 289 -13.01 -12.37 -10.84
CA LYS A 289 -13.17 -13.67 -10.18
C LYS A 289 -14.15 -14.61 -10.87
N ALA A 290 -15.19 -14.08 -11.52
CA ALA A 290 -16.20 -14.85 -12.23
C ALA A 290 -15.81 -15.23 -13.68
N HIS A 291 -14.65 -14.78 -14.16
CA HIS A 291 -14.21 -14.95 -15.55
C HIS A 291 -13.18 -16.09 -15.66
N PRO A 292 -13.54 -17.27 -16.21
CA PRO A 292 -12.61 -18.40 -16.33
C PRO A 292 -11.42 -18.11 -17.26
N ASP A 293 -11.57 -17.18 -18.20
CA ASP A 293 -10.52 -16.70 -19.09
C ASP A 293 -9.50 -15.78 -18.39
N ALA A 294 -9.76 -15.39 -17.14
CA ALA A 294 -8.86 -14.59 -16.29
C ALA A 294 -8.03 -15.44 -15.30
N LEU A 295 -7.96 -16.77 -15.50
CA LEU A 295 -7.24 -17.68 -14.62
C LEU A 295 -5.72 -17.45 -14.65
N THR A 296 -5.12 -17.12 -13.51
CA THR A 296 -3.70 -16.74 -13.42
C THR A 296 -2.75 -17.94 -13.26
N PRO A 297 -1.48 -17.85 -13.74
CA PRO A 297 -0.41 -18.78 -13.40
C PRO A 297 0.18 -18.48 -12.02
N ASP A 298 1.22 -19.20 -11.60
CA ASP A 298 1.96 -18.90 -10.36
C ASP A 298 2.31 -17.39 -10.24
N ARG A 299 2.06 -16.78 -9.09
CA ARG A 299 2.32 -15.33 -8.90
C ARG A 299 3.77 -14.92 -9.16
N ALA A 300 4.72 -15.83 -8.95
CA ALA A 300 6.14 -15.60 -9.19
C ALA A 300 6.46 -15.23 -10.65
N VAL A 301 5.76 -15.83 -11.64
CA VAL A 301 6.02 -15.60 -13.08
C VAL A 301 5.33 -14.36 -13.64
N MET A 302 4.34 -13.81 -12.92
CA MET A 302 3.60 -12.60 -13.30
C MET A 302 4.44 -11.33 -13.09
N THR A 303 5.49 -11.17 -13.90
CA THR A 303 6.49 -10.09 -13.81
C THR A 303 6.05 -8.81 -14.53
N MET A 304 6.55 -7.65 -14.08
CA MET A 304 6.14 -6.33 -14.57
C MET A 304 6.45 -6.06 -16.05
N GLY A 305 7.39 -6.80 -16.64
CA GLY A 305 7.82 -6.60 -18.04
C GLY A 305 6.99 -7.35 -19.08
N LYS A 306 5.83 -7.90 -18.71
CA LYS A 306 5.00 -8.73 -19.60
C LYS A 306 3.50 -8.44 -19.41
N ALA A 307 2.73 -8.73 -20.47
CA ALA A 307 1.27 -8.82 -20.46
C ALA A 307 0.60 -7.60 -19.79
N PHE A 308 -0.49 -7.80 -19.05
CA PHE A 308 -1.25 -6.71 -18.45
C PHE A 308 -0.44 -5.77 -17.55
N LEU A 309 0.59 -6.26 -16.85
CA LEU A 309 1.43 -5.42 -15.97
C LEU A 309 2.34 -4.47 -16.76
N GLN A 310 2.81 -4.88 -17.94
CA GLN A 310 3.58 -4.00 -18.82
C GLN A 310 2.69 -2.91 -19.42
N ALA A 311 1.53 -3.30 -19.94
CA ALA A 311 0.53 -2.38 -20.48
C ALA A 311 0.13 -1.32 -19.44
N TYR A 312 -0.15 -1.77 -18.22
CA TYR A 312 -0.44 -0.93 -17.06
C TYR A 312 0.70 0.06 -16.74
N SER A 313 1.95 -0.40 -16.65
CA SER A 313 3.11 0.47 -16.38
C SER A 313 3.28 1.54 -17.46
N TYR A 314 3.14 1.17 -18.73
CA TYR A 314 3.20 2.12 -19.84
C TYR A 314 2.09 3.15 -19.80
N LYS A 315 0.85 2.72 -19.55
CA LYS A 315 -0.30 3.62 -19.44
C LYS A 315 -0.11 4.61 -18.30
N LEU A 316 0.40 4.15 -17.15
CA LEU A 316 0.65 5.01 -15.99
C LEU A 316 1.68 6.09 -16.32
N ILE A 317 2.82 5.73 -16.92
CA ILE A 317 3.86 6.69 -17.30
C ILE A 317 3.32 7.75 -18.26
N GLN A 318 2.64 7.32 -19.34
CA GLN A 318 2.05 8.23 -20.32
C GLN A 318 1.07 9.22 -19.67
N THR A 319 0.18 8.70 -18.83
CA THR A 319 -0.87 9.50 -18.19
C THR A 319 -0.25 10.51 -17.23
N CYS A 320 0.66 10.08 -16.36
CA CYS A 320 1.33 10.95 -15.40
C CYS A 320 2.09 12.08 -16.09
N HIS A 321 2.96 11.75 -17.05
CA HIS A 321 3.83 12.74 -17.69
C HIS A 321 3.04 13.74 -18.54
N ARG A 322 1.97 13.29 -19.22
CA ARG A 322 1.04 14.19 -19.91
C ARG A 322 0.48 15.25 -18.98
N ARG A 323 0.16 14.88 -17.73
CA ARG A 323 -0.41 15.79 -16.71
C ARG A 323 0.63 16.50 -15.85
N GLY A 324 1.92 16.24 -16.04
CA GLY A 324 2.99 16.80 -15.21
C GLY A 324 3.06 16.22 -13.80
N ALA A 325 2.54 15.01 -13.60
CA ALA A 325 2.62 14.26 -12.35
C ALA A 325 3.71 13.18 -12.44
N PHE A 326 4.26 12.75 -11.30
CA PHE A 326 5.28 11.70 -11.25
C PHE A 326 4.70 10.31 -11.54
N ALA A 327 5.46 9.48 -12.26
CA ALA A 327 5.20 8.06 -12.51
C ALA A 327 6.19 7.18 -11.72
N MET A 328 5.78 6.69 -10.57
CA MET A 328 6.64 5.88 -9.69
C MET A 328 6.61 4.40 -10.08
N GLY A 329 7.78 3.74 -10.07
CA GLY A 329 7.97 2.30 -10.29
C GLY A 329 7.65 1.45 -9.05
N GLY A 330 7.87 0.14 -9.16
CA GLY A 330 7.44 -0.83 -8.15
C GLY A 330 8.48 -1.18 -7.09
N MET A 331 8.10 -2.07 -6.18
CA MET A 331 8.89 -2.52 -5.03
C MET A 331 10.02 -3.50 -5.41
N ALA A 332 11.19 -3.33 -4.79
CA ALA A 332 12.18 -4.40 -4.60
C ALA A 332 12.29 -4.75 -3.10
N ALA A 333 11.80 -5.94 -2.74
CA ALA A 333 11.61 -6.36 -1.35
C ALA A 333 12.75 -7.24 -0.79
N GLN A 334 13.83 -7.45 -1.54
CA GLN A 334 14.90 -8.36 -1.14
C GLN A 334 15.61 -7.90 0.14
N ILE A 335 15.80 -8.85 1.06
CA ILE A 335 16.59 -8.70 2.28
C ILE A 335 17.93 -9.40 2.07
N PRO A 336 19.07 -8.72 2.29
CA PRO A 336 20.37 -9.36 2.18
C PRO A 336 20.53 -10.56 3.11
N VAL A 337 21.03 -11.66 2.57
CA VAL A 337 21.35 -12.89 3.29
C VAL A 337 22.65 -12.70 4.06
N LYS A 338 22.58 -12.80 5.38
CA LYS A 338 23.74 -12.63 6.26
C LYS A 338 24.78 -13.73 5.99
N GLY A 339 26.01 -13.31 5.66
CA GLY A 339 27.13 -14.23 5.45
C GLY A 339 27.14 -14.94 4.10
N ASP A 340 26.28 -14.55 3.15
CA ASP A 340 26.24 -15.12 1.79
C ASP A 340 26.35 -14.04 0.70
N PRO A 341 27.58 -13.60 0.36
CA PRO A 341 27.80 -12.59 -0.67
C PRO A 341 27.32 -13.02 -2.06
N ALA A 342 27.35 -14.32 -2.37
CA ALA A 342 26.96 -14.83 -3.68
C ALA A 342 25.44 -14.76 -3.88
N ALA A 343 24.67 -15.16 -2.87
CA ALA A 343 23.22 -14.98 -2.88
C ALA A 343 22.83 -13.49 -2.97
N ASN A 344 23.54 -12.62 -2.25
CA ASN A 344 23.31 -11.18 -2.29
C ASN A 344 23.59 -10.58 -3.66
N GLU A 345 24.70 -10.93 -4.30
CA GLU A 345 24.99 -10.42 -5.65
C GLU A 345 23.96 -10.92 -6.67
N ALA A 346 23.51 -12.16 -6.58
CA ALA A 346 22.45 -12.68 -7.45
C ALA A 346 21.11 -11.96 -7.23
N ALA A 347 20.75 -11.65 -5.97
CA ALA A 347 19.56 -10.87 -5.65
C ALA A 347 19.68 -9.44 -6.15
N PHE A 348 20.81 -8.77 -5.91
CA PHE A 348 21.07 -7.41 -6.37
C PHE A 348 21.10 -7.30 -7.89
N ALA A 349 21.62 -8.29 -8.61
CA ALA A 349 21.58 -8.32 -10.07
C ALA A 349 20.14 -8.32 -10.60
N LYS A 350 19.22 -9.07 -9.97
CA LYS A 350 17.79 -9.04 -10.31
C LYS A 350 17.17 -7.68 -10.03
N VAL A 351 17.48 -7.09 -8.87
CA VAL A 351 17.02 -5.73 -8.51
C VAL A 351 17.52 -4.72 -9.55
N ARG A 352 18.80 -4.74 -9.93
CA ARG A 352 19.35 -3.86 -10.97
C ARG A 352 18.59 -4.00 -12.28
N ALA A 353 18.42 -5.21 -12.79
CA ALA A 353 17.72 -5.44 -14.06
C ALA A 353 16.25 -4.93 -14.00
N ASP A 354 15.56 -5.13 -12.88
CA ASP A 354 14.20 -4.63 -12.69
C ASP A 354 14.16 -3.09 -12.68
N LYS A 355 15.09 -2.44 -11.97
CA LYS A 355 15.16 -0.97 -11.89
C LYS A 355 15.62 -0.35 -13.21
N GLU A 356 16.50 -1.03 -13.96
CA GLU A 356 16.94 -0.59 -15.29
C GLU A 356 15.77 -0.56 -16.27
N ARG A 357 14.92 -1.58 -16.24
CA ARG A 357 13.67 -1.60 -17.00
C ARG A 357 12.77 -0.42 -16.62
N GLU A 358 12.57 -0.16 -15.33
CA GLU A 358 11.70 0.94 -14.87
C GLU A 358 12.20 2.32 -15.32
N ALA A 359 13.47 2.62 -15.07
CA ALA A 359 14.09 3.88 -15.51
C ALA A 359 14.05 4.01 -17.05
N THR A 360 14.35 2.92 -17.77
CA THR A 360 14.28 2.89 -19.24
C THR A 360 12.86 3.08 -19.76
N ASN A 361 11.84 2.59 -19.07
CA ASN A 361 10.44 2.79 -19.47
C ASN A 361 9.98 4.25 -19.30
N GLY A 362 10.54 4.97 -18.32
CA GLY A 362 10.18 6.35 -18.05
C GLY A 362 9.75 6.64 -16.62
N HIS A 363 9.86 5.70 -15.67
CA HIS A 363 9.54 6.01 -14.29
C HIS A 363 10.45 7.09 -13.70
N ASP A 364 9.91 7.97 -12.86
CA ASP A 364 10.64 9.05 -12.19
C ASP A 364 11.35 8.61 -10.90
N GLY A 365 11.02 7.41 -10.43
CA GLY A 365 11.63 6.80 -9.26
C GLY A 365 11.12 5.39 -9.02
N THR A 366 11.58 4.76 -7.95
CA THR A 366 11.27 3.37 -7.63
C THR A 366 11.23 3.11 -6.12
N TRP A 367 10.72 1.96 -5.71
CA TRP A 367 10.61 1.53 -4.32
C TRP A 367 11.58 0.43 -3.93
N VAL A 368 12.05 0.50 -2.68
CA VAL A 368 12.80 -0.56 -1.98
C VAL A 368 12.25 -0.74 -0.56
N ALA A 369 12.34 -1.96 -0.01
CA ALA A 369 11.90 -2.26 1.36
C ALA A 369 13.05 -2.35 2.38
N HIS A 370 14.31 -2.35 1.91
CA HIS A 370 15.49 -2.51 2.77
C HIS A 370 16.56 -1.45 2.47
N PRO A 371 17.19 -0.82 3.49
CA PRO A 371 18.21 0.21 3.29
C PRO A 371 19.37 -0.22 2.39
N ASP A 372 19.79 -1.48 2.46
CA ASP A 372 20.91 -1.99 1.64
C ASP A 372 20.59 -2.04 0.13
N LEU A 373 19.32 -1.97 -0.26
CA LEU A 373 18.93 -1.85 -1.67
C LEU A 373 18.93 -0.41 -2.18
N VAL A 374 18.98 0.59 -1.29
CA VAL A 374 18.97 2.01 -1.67
C VAL A 374 20.15 2.33 -2.58
N PRO A 375 21.42 1.98 -2.27
CA PRO A 375 22.54 2.30 -3.16
C PRO A 375 22.43 1.61 -4.54
N VAL A 376 21.87 0.39 -4.59
CA VAL A 376 21.69 -0.37 -5.83
C VAL A 376 20.68 0.31 -6.74
N ALA A 377 19.52 0.69 -6.20
CA ALA A 377 18.49 1.40 -6.95
C ALA A 377 18.95 2.82 -7.33
N MET A 378 19.67 3.50 -6.43
CA MET A 378 20.18 4.86 -6.65
C MET A 378 21.14 4.90 -7.82
N GLU A 379 22.09 3.94 -7.92
CA GLU A 379 23.03 3.87 -9.04
C GLU A 379 22.31 3.77 -10.39
N VAL A 380 21.32 2.88 -10.49
CA VAL A 380 20.58 2.67 -11.73
C VAL A 380 19.86 3.94 -12.17
N PHE A 381 19.15 4.60 -11.25
CA PHE A 381 18.44 5.84 -11.56
C PHE A 381 19.39 7.01 -11.78
N ASP A 382 20.50 7.14 -11.04
CA ASP A 382 21.51 8.16 -11.28
C ASP A 382 22.09 8.06 -12.69
N ARG A 383 22.33 6.83 -13.18
CA ARG A 383 22.89 6.57 -14.51
C ARG A 383 21.88 6.76 -15.63
N LEU A 384 20.65 6.27 -15.47
CA LEU A 384 19.63 6.26 -16.53
C LEU A 384 18.69 7.47 -16.50
N MET A 385 18.64 8.20 -15.38
CA MET A 385 17.86 9.42 -15.16
C MET A 385 18.79 10.51 -14.58
N PRO A 386 19.64 11.15 -15.41
CA PRO A 386 20.60 12.15 -14.94
C PRO A 386 19.95 13.45 -14.46
N THR A 387 18.70 13.71 -14.84
CA THR A 387 17.86 14.80 -14.34
C THR A 387 17.20 14.42 -13.00
N PRO A 388 16.59 15.38 -12.27
CA PRO A 388 15.82 15.06 -11.06
C PRO A 388 14.70 14.04 -11.29
N ASN A 389 14.12 14.04 -12.49
CA ASN A 389 13.00 13.20 -12.92
C ASN A 389 12.94 13.07 -14.46
N GLN A 390 11.96 12.33 -14.98
CA GLN A 390 11.71 12.06 -16.40
C GLN A 390 10.36 12.60 -16.90
N LEU A 391 9.77 13.64 -16.28
CA LEU A 391 8.48 14.23 -16.68
C LEU A 391 8.41 14.61 -18.18
N GLY A 392 9.54 14.88 -18.82
CA GLY A 392 9.63 15.15 -20.26
C GLY A 392 9.49 13.92 -21.18
N LYS A 393 9.50 12.70 -20.64
CA LYS A 393 9.44 11.44 -21.39
C LYS A 393 7.99 10.98 -21.58
N LEU A 394 7.28 11.62 -22.51
CA LEU A 394 5.83 11.45 -22.68
C LEU A 394 5.38 10.05 -23.16
N ARG A 395 6.30 9.24 -23.69
CA ARG A 395 6.05 7.90 -24.24
C ARG A 395 4.98 7.83 -25.33
N GLU A 396 4.91 8.84 -26.20
CA GLU A 396 4.00 8.88 -27.36
C GLU A 396 4.25 7.75 -28.38
N ASP A 397 5.37 7.02 -28.24
CA ASP A 397 5.73 5.84 -29.03
C ASP A 397 4.90 4.60 -28.72
N ILE A 398 4.19 4.56 -27.58
CA ILE A 398 3.37 3.40 -27.18
C ILE A 398 1.88 3.72 -27.37
N THR A 399 1.11 2.72 -27.78
CA THR A 399 -0.35 2.72 -27.63
C THR A 399 -0.74 1.58 -26.71
N VAL A 400 -1.49 1.88 -25.64
CA VAL A 400 -2.03 0.87 -24.72
C VAL A 400 -3.53 0.79 -24.91
N THR A 401 -4.02 -0.41 -25.25
CA THR A 401 -5.44 -0.71 -25.38
C THR A 401 -6.01 -1.29 -24.09
N ARG A 402 -7.35 -1.40 -24.03
CA ARG A 402 -8.02 -2.11 -22.94
C ARG A 402 -7.62 -3.58 -22.89
N GLU A 403 -7.54 -4.22 -24.05
CA GLU A 403 -7.22 -5.64 -24.18
C GLU A 403 -5.81 -5.93 -23.66
N ASP A 404 -4.85 -5.05 -23.94
CA ASP A 404 -3.49 -5.16 -23.40
C ASP A 404 -3.50 -5.13 -21.86
N MET A 405 -4.31 -4.26 -21.25
CA MET A 405 -4.46 -4.14 -19.80
C MET A 405 -5.26 -5.29 -19.15
N LEU A 406 -5.84 -6.19 -19.95
CA LEU A 406 -6.58 -7.36 -19.49
C LEU A 406 -5.92 -8.69 -19.89
N GLN A 407 -4.81 -8.64 -20.64
CA GLN A 407 -4.11 -9.83 -21.12
C GLN A 407 -3.38 -10.54 -19.97
N VAL A 408 -3.84 -11.74 -19.60
CA VAL A 408 -3.23 -12.58 -18.55
C VAL A 408 -1.82 -13.04 -18.96
N HIS A 409 -0.91 -13.16 -17.98
CA HIS A 409 0.41 -13.73 -18.20
C HIS A 409 0.34 -15.21 -18.58
N ASP A 410 1.21 -15.61 -19.52
CA ASP A 410 1.52 -17.01 -19.75
C ASP A 410 2.32 -17.59 -18.58
N GLY A 411 2.05 -18.85 -18.23
CA GLY A 411 2.80 -19.58 -17.23
C GLY A 411 2.11 -20.84 -16.74
N GLU A 412 2.85 -21.63 -15.96
CA GLU A 412 2.31 -22.81 -15.31
C GLU A 412 1.71 -22.47 -13.93
N ARG A 413 0.84 -23.36 -13.48
CA ARG A 413 0.38 -23.43 -12.09
C ARG A 413 1.06 -24.63 -11.47
N THR A 414 1.86 -24.45 -10.42
CA THR A 414 2.66 -25.54 -9.88
C THR A 414 2.28 -25.86 -8.44
N GLU A 415 2.51 -27.11 -8.02
CA GLU A 415 2.39 -27.47 -6.60
C GLU A 415 3.37 -26.66 -5.75
N ALA A 416 4.57 -26.35 -6.27
CA ALA A 416 5.54 -25.52 -5.58
C ALA A 416 5.00 -24.10 -5.32
N GLY A 417 4.34 -23.49 -6.30
CA GLY A 417 3.64 -22.21 -6.16
C GLY A 417 2.50 -22.27 -5.13
N LEU A 418 1.69 -23.35 -5.16
CA LEU A 418 0.65 -23.60 -4.16
C LEU A 418 1.22 -23.67 -2.74
N ARG A 419 2.27 -24.46 -2.53
CA ARG A 419 2.97 -24.61 -1.25
C ARG A 419 3.56 -23.31 -0.75
N GLU A 420 4.18 -22.53 -1.65
CA GLU A 420 4.73 -21.22 -1.32
C GLU A 420 3.63 -20.25 -0.84
N ASN A 421 2.52 -20.15 -1.58
CA ASN A 421 1.37 -19.30 -1.19
C ASN A 421 0.85 -19.68 0.20
N ILE A 422 0.75 -20.97 0.51
CA ILE A 422 0.34 -21.44 1.84
C ILE A 422 1.33 -21.02 2.92
N ARG A 423 2.62 -21.33 2.75
CA ARG A 423 3.65 -21.01 3.75
C ARG A 423 3.76 -19.52 4.02
N VAL A 424 3.72 -18.70 2.97
CA VAL A 424 3.84 -17.24 3.08
C VAL A 424 2.58 -16.65 3.69
N GLY A 425 1.39 -17.02 3.18
CA GLY A 425 0.12 -16.52 3.66
C GLY A 425 -0.10 -16.78 5.16
N VAL A 426 0.13 -18.01 5.63
CA VAL A 426 -0.06 -18.36 7.05
C VAL A 426 0.96 -17.66 7.95
N GLN A 427 2.25 -17.67 7.61
CA GLN A 427 3.26 -17.01 8.43
C GLN A 427 3.08 -15.50 8.49
N TYR A 428 2.65 -14.87 7.39
CA TYR A 428 2.33 -13.45 7.38
C TYR A 428 1.17 -13.13 8.32
N ILE A 429 0.06 -13.87 8.22
CA ILE A 429 -1.10 -13.66 9.12
C ILE A 429 -0.71 -13.88 10.58
N GLU A 430 0.12 -14.90 10.90
CA GLU A 430 0.60 -15.12 12.26
C GLU A 430 1.37 -13.92 12.82
N ALA A 431 2.30 -13.37 12.04
CA ALA A 431 3.07 -12.21 12.43
C ALA A 431 2.20 -10.94 12.54
N TRP A 432 1.25 -10.78 11.62
CA TRP A 432 0.30 -9.67 11.61
C TRP A 432 -0.59 -9.67 12.85
N LEU A 433 -1.12 -10.84 13.24
CA LEU A 433 -1.86 -11.05 14.49
C LEU A 433 -1.03 -10.79 15.74
N ARG A 434 0.30 -10.70 15.62
CA ARG A 434 1.21 -10.32 16.71
C ARG A 434 1.66 -8.85 16.63
N GLY A 435 0.95 -8.05 15.86
CA GLY A 435 1.22 -6.62 15.70
C GLY A 435 2.33 -6.29 14.70
N ARG A 436 2.73 -7.21 13.80
CA ARG A 436 3.79 -6.96 12.81
C ARG A 436 3.28 -7.10 11.37
N GLY A 437 3.19 -5.97 10.65
CA GLY A 437 2.79 -5.96 9.23
C GLY A 437 3.96 -5.97 8.23
N ALA A 438 5.20 -5.76 8.68
CA ALA A 438 6.39 -5.89 7.84
C ALA A 438 7.16 -7.14 8.29
N VAL A 439 7.11 -8.20 7.48
CA VAL A 439 7.51 -9.54 7.91
C VAL A 439 8.62 -10.10 7.02
N PRO A 440 9.82 -10.37 7.55
CA PRO A 440 10.87 -11.01 6.78
C PRO A 440 10.56 -12.50 6.58
N LEU A 441 10.18 -12.90 5.37
CA LEU A 441 9.92 -14.29 4.99
C LEU A 441 10.78 -14.66 3.78
N TYR A 442 11.56 -15.74 3.89
CA TYR A 442 12.39 -16.25 2.78
C TYR A 442 13.28 -15.20 2.10
N ASN A 443 13.85 -14.28 2.90
CA ASN A 443 14.69 -13.16 2.45
C ASN A 443 13.94 -12.10 1.62
N LEU A 444 12.63 -12.00 1.79
CA LEU A 444 11.79 -10.91 1.28
C LEU A 444 11.13 -10.21 2.46
N MET A 445 10.99 -8.89 2.38
CA MET A 445 10.19 -8.11 3.32
C MET A 445 8.75 -8.09 2.80
N GLU A 446 7.90 -8.92 3.38
CA GLU A 446 6.52 -9.09 2.95
C GLU A 446 5.58 -8.18 3.74
N ASP A 447 4.51 -7.74 3.06
CA ASP A 447 3.39 -6.95 3.58
C ASP A 447 2.03 -7.65 3.28
N ALA A 448 0.92 -7.01 3.62
CA ALA A 448 -0.40 -7.65 3.55
C ALA A 448 -0.78 -8.06 2.12
N ALA A 449 -0.42 -7.27 1.11
CA ALA A 449 -0.63 -7.59 -0.31
C ALA A 449 -0.05 -8.95 -0.70
N THR A 450 1.04 -9.39 -0.06
CA THR A 450 1.65 -10.71 -0.32
C THR A 450 0.77 -11.86 0.18
N ALA A 451 0.18 -11.72 1.36
CA ALA A 451 -0.78 -12.69 1.88
C ALA A 451 -2.10 -12.65 1.10
N GLU A 452 -2.53 -11.47 0.64
CA GLU A 452 -3.73 -11.29 -0.20
C GLU A 452 -3.61 -12.03 -1.53
N ILE A 453 -2.53 -11.80 -2.29
CA ILE A 453 -2.35 -12.53 -3.55
C ILE A 453 -2.21 -14.03 -3.32
N SER A 454 -1.58 -14.45 -2.21
CA SER A 454 -1.41 -15.87 -1.88
C SER A 454 -2.76 -16.56 -1.67
N ARG A 455 -3.64 -16.01 -0.82
CA ARG A 455 -4.96 -16.60 -0.55
C ARG A 455 -5.91 -16.49 -1.75
N THR A 456 -5.86 -15.37 -2.46
CA THR A 456 -6.76 -15.11 -3.59
C THR A 456 -6.43 -15.98 -4.80
N GLN A 457 -5.14 -16.25 -5.05
CA GLN A 457 -4.74 -17.18 -6.10
C GLN A 457 -5.20 -18.61 -5.80
N ILE A 458 -5.05 -19.08 -4.55
CA ILE A 458 -5.53 -20.40 -4.13
C ILE A 458 -7.04 -20.49 -4.30
N TRP A 459 -7.79 -19.48 -3.83
CA TRP A 459 -9.23 -19.40 -4.01
C TRP A 459 -9.61 -19.49 -5.50
N GLN A 460 -8.94 -18.72 -6.36
CA GLN A 460 -9.20 -18.71 -7.81
C GLN A 460 -8.99 -20.10 -8.41
N TRP A 461 -7.90 -20.78 -8.04
CA TRP A 461 -7.58 -22.10 -8.54
C TRP A 461 -8.57 -23.17 -8.09
N ILE A 462 -9.04 -23.10 -6.85
CA ILE A 462 -10.08 -24.01 -6.33
C ILE A 462 -11.41 -23.76 -7.06
N HIS A 463 -11.82 -22.49 -7.15
CA HIS A 463 -13.12 -22.11 -7.72
C HIS A 463 -13.25 -22.49 -9.20
N HIS A 464 -12.19 -22.29 -9.99
CA HIS A 464 -12.15 -22.62 -11.42
C HIS A 464 -11.63 -24.02 -11.72
N LYS A 465 -11.41 -24.86 -10.70
CA LYS A 465 -10.84 -26.23 -10.85
C LYS A 465 -9.57 -26.24 -11.70
N ALA A 466 -8.68 -25.31 -11.41
CA ALA A 466 -7.46 -25.12 -12.17
C ALA A 466 -6.59 -26.37 -12.12
N LYS A 467 -5.95 -26.69 -13.25
CA LYS A 467 -4.97 -27.78 -13.32
C LYS A 467 -3.57 -27.27 -13.01
N LEU A 468 -2.89 -28.00 -12.14
CA LEU A 468 -1.45 -27.90 -11.93
C LEU A 468 -0.70 -28.48 -13.13
N ALA A 469 0.59 -28.17 -13.23
CA ALA A 469 1.48 -28.64 -14.31
C ALA A 469 1.56 -30.17 -14.41
N ASP A 470 1.39 -30.88 -13.29
CA ASP A 470 1.32 -32.34 -13.24
C ASP A 470 -0.07 -32.93 -13.59
N GLY A 471 -1.05 -32.08 -13.91
CA GLY A 471 -2.38 -32.46 -14.33
C GLY A 471 -3.42 -32.63 -13.21
N ARG A 472 -3.02 -32.59 -11.93
CA ARG A 472 -3.97 -32.58 -10.81
C ARG A 472 -4.80 -31.31 -10.81
N GLU A 473 -6.08 -31.43 -10.48
CA GLU A 473 -6.94 -30.28 -10.21
C GLU A 473 -6.70 -29.78 -8.79
N VAL A 474 -6.70 -28.46 -8.60
CA VAL A 474 -6.64 -27.85 -7.27
C VAL A 474 -8.02 -27.96 -6.62
N THR A 475 -8.16 -28.88 -5.66
CA THR A 475 -9.40 -29.09 -4.90
C THR A 475 -9.23 -28.66 -3.43
N PRO A 476 -10.34 -28.48 -2.68
CA PRO A 476 -10.26 -28.24 -1.24
C PRO A 476 -9.50 -29.35 -0.47
N GLU A 477 -9.56 -30.59 -0.94
CA GLU A 477 -8.84 -31.73 -0.35
C GLU A 477 -7.34 -31.62 -0.58
N LEU A 478 -6.93 -31.33 -1.83
CA LEU A 478 -5.51 -31.10 -2.14
C LEU A 478 -4.95 -29.92 -1.35
N PHE A 479 -5.69 -28.81 -1.27
CA PHE A 479 -5.30 -27.65 -0.48
C PHE A 479 -5.06 -27.99 0.99
N ARG A 480 -6.01 -28.70 1.63
CA ARG A 480 -5.88 -29.09 3.05
C ARG A 480 -4.71 -30.05 3.27
N GLN A 481 -4.52 -31.02 2.38
CA GLN A 481 -3.37 -31.92 2.46
C GLN A 481 -2.06 -31.14 2.41
N VAL A 482 -1.91 -30.26 1.41
CA VAL A 482 -0.69 -29.47 1.26
C VAL A 482 -0.50 -28.54 2.46
N LEU A 483 -1.57 -27.94 2.98
CA LEU A 483 -1.52 -27.12 4.19
C LEU A 483 -0.97 -27.91 5.39
N ASP A 484 -1.49 -29.10 5.68
CA ASP A 484 -1.05 -29.91 6.81
C ASP A 484 0.45 -30.26 6.70
N GLU A 485 0.91 -30.58 5.49
CA GLU A 485 2.32 -30.87 5.20
C GLU A 485 3.21 -29.64 5.42
N GLU A 486 2.80 -28.47 4.91
CA GLU A 486 3.55 -27.22 5.09
C GLU A 486 3.59 -26.79 6.57
N MET A 487 2.49 -26.94 7.31
CA MET A 487 2.44 -26.63 8.74
C MET A 487 3.29 -27.59 9.56
N ALA A 488 3.31 -28.89 9.23
CA ALA A 488 4.20 -29.86 9.85
C ALA A 488 5.68 -29.53 9.58
N GLY A 489 6.02 -29.08 8.36
CA GLY A 489 7.36 -28.61 8.02
C GLY A 489 7.76 -27.35 8.78
N LEU A 490 6.87 -26.36 8.88
CA LEU A 490 7.11 -25.14 9.67
C LEU A 490 7.34 -25.45 11.14
N ARG A 491 6.53 -26.35 11.71
CA ARG A 491 6.68 -26.80 13.11
C ARG A 491 8.06 -27.40 13.39
N GLN A 492 8.68 -28.08 12.42
CA GLN A 492 10.02 -28.66 12.56
C GLN A 492 11.15 -27.65 12.35
N THR A 493 10.93 -26.63 11.52
CA THR A 493 11.98 -25.68 11.11
C THR A 493 12.03 -24.42 11.95
N LEU A 494 10.90 -24.02 12.55
CA LEU A 494 10.85 -22.85 13.42
C LEU A 494 11.52 -23.11 14.77
N PRO A 495 12.37 -22.19 15.26
CA PRO A 495 13.15 -22.42 16.46
C PRO A 495 12.30 -22.40 17.74
N GLY A 496 12.70 -23.19 18.74
CA GLY A 496 12.32 -22.99 20.15
C GLY A 496 10.82 -23.09 20.47
N GLY A 497 10.04 -23.89 19.74
CA GLY A 497 8.59 -23.98 19.96
C GLY A 497 7.84 -22.70 19.57
N SER A 498 8.39 -21.90 18.66
CA SER A 498 7.74 -20.68 18.15
C SER A 498 6.40 -20.98 17.46
N PHE A 499 6.22 -22.19 16.93
CA PHE A 499 4.97 -22.59 16.29
C PHE A 499 3.83 -22.71 17.32
N GLU A 500 4.11 -23.24 18.50
CA GLU A 500 3.16 -23.50 19.59
C GLU A 500 2.90 -22.26 20.44
N THR A 501 3.90 -21.40 20.58
CA THR A 501 3.80 -20.15 21.34
C THR A 501 3.32 -18.98 20.49
N GLY A 502 3.36 -19.12 19.16
CA GLY A 502 2.83 -18.15 18.20
C GLY A 502 1.32 -18.29 17.98
N ARG A 503 0.77 -17.46 17.10
CA ARG A 503 -0.68 -17.44 16.76
C ARG A 503 -1.00 -18.30 15.53
N PHE A 504 -0.24 -19.38 15.28
CA PHE A 504 -0.35 -20.20 14.07
C PHE A 504 -1.72 -20.88 13.92
N ALA A 505 -2.34 -21.31 15.01
CA ALA A 505 -3.66 -21.94 14.95
C ALA A 505 -4.74 -20.97 14.44
N GLU A 506 -4.74 -19.73 14.93
CA GLU A 506 -5.65 -18.67 14.49
C GLU A 506 -5.36 -18.25 13.06
N ALA A 507 -4.08 -18.09 12.71
CA ALA A 507 -3.66 -17.75 11.35
C ALA A 507 -4.08 -18.81 10.32
N GLN A 508 -3.90 -20.09 10.64
CA GLN A 508 -4.36 -21.19 9.79
C GLN A 508 -5.87 -21.18 9.61
N LYS A 509 -6.62 -20.97 10.70
CA LYS A 509 -8.08 -20.91 10.66
C LYS A 509 -8.56 -19.82 9.69
N ILE A 510 -8.07 -18.58 9.85
CA ILE A 510 -8.41 -17.46 8.97
C ILE A 510 -8.04 -17.79 7.52
N PHE A 511 -6.82 -18.26 7.29
CA PHE A 511 -6.33 -18.55 5.95
C PHE A 511 -7.17 -19.63 5.24
N VAL A 512 -7.54 -20.71 5.94
CA VAL A 512 -8.39 -21.79 5.41
C VAL A 512 -9.80 -21.29 5.11
N GLU A 513 -10.42 -20.59 6.06
CA GLU A 513 -11.77 -20.05 5.88
C GLU A 513 -11.85 -19.15 4.65
N MET A 514 -10.85 -18.29 4.44
CA MET A 514 -10.80 -17.40 3.29
C MET A 514 -10.48 -18.10 1.96
N CYS A 515 -9.57 -19.08 1.95
CA CYS A 515 -9.23 -19.81 0.72
C CYS A 515 -10.39 -20.71 0.24
N LEU A 516 -11.23 -21.19 1.16
CA LEU A 516 -12.32 -22.13 0.88
C LEU A 516 -13.71 -21.49 0.90
N ALA A 517 -13.81 -20.17 1.11
CA ALA A 517 -15.07 -19.45 1.11
C ALA A 517 -15.79 -19.58 -0.25
N GLU A 518 -17.11 -19.69 -0.24
CA GLU A 518 -17.93 -19.73 -1.45
C GLU A 518 -17.79 -18.43 -2.27
N THR A 519 -17.74 -17.30 -1.55
CA THR A 519 -17.51 -15.97 -2.11
C THR A 519 -16.11 -15.49 -1.73
N LEU A 520 -15.44 -14.82 -2.66
CA LEU A 520 -14.11 -14.28 -2.42
C LEU A 520 -14.23 -13.01 -1.57
N GLU A 521 -13.79 -13.09 -0.31
CA GLU A 521 -13.73 -11.95 0.60
C GLU A 521 -12.87 -10.80 0.05
N GLU A 522 -13.27 -9.55 0.32
CA GLU A 522 -12.59 -8.37 -0.26
C GLU A 522 -11.17 -8.20 0.26
N PHE A 523 -10.93 -8.33 1.56
CA PHE A 523 -9.61 -8.18 2.18
C PHE A 523 -9.47 -9.09 3.40
N LEU A 524 -8.30 -9.71 3.59
CA LEU A 524 -7.96 -10.55 4.75
C LEU A 524 -7.86 -9.76 6.03
N THR A 525 -7.52 -8.47 5.92
CA THR A 525 -7.36 -7.57 7.05
C THR A 525 -8.67 -7.37 7.79
N LEU A 526 -9.83 -7.46 7.13
CA LEU A 526 -11.15 -7.29 7.77
C LEU A 526 -11.47 -8.38 8.80
N PRO A 527 -11.48 -9.69 8.46
CA PRO A 527 -11.68 -10.73 9.46
C PRO A 527 -10.52 -10.82 10.46
N ALA A 528 -9.29 -10.60 10.02
CA ALA A 528 -8.13 -10.64 10.91
C ALA A 528 -8.16 -9.52 11.96
N TYR A 529 -8.64 -8.32 11.60
CA TYR A 529 -8.73 -7.18 12.52
C TYR A 529 -9.68 -7.45 13.71
N ARG A 530 -10.75 -8.21 13.49
CA ARG A 530 -11.71 -8.57 14.55
C ARG A 530 -11.13 -9.43 15.66
N VAL A 531 -9.97 -10.04 15.43
CA VAL A 531 -9.25 -10.87 16.41
C VAL A 531 -7.87 -10.30 16.73
N LEU A 532 -7.59 -9.06 16.30
CA LEU A 532 -6.26 -8.47 16.41
C LEU A 532 -5.92 -8.03 17.84
N ASP A 533 -6.90 -7.70 18.69
CA ASP A 533 -6.69 -7.33 20.10
C ASP A 533 -7.85 -7.85 20.97
#